data_AF-A0A5J4QA47-F1
#
_entry.id   AF-A0A5J4QA47-F1
#
_cell.length_a   1.000
_cell.length_b   1.000
_cell.length_c   1.000
_cell.angle_alpha   90.00
_cell.angle_beta   90.00
_cell.angle_gamma   90.00
#
_symmetry.space_group_name_H-M   'P 1'
#
loop_
_entity.id
_entity.type
_entity.pdbx_description
1 polymer ?
#
loop_
_entity_poly.entity_id
_entity_poly.type
_entity_poly.pdbx_seq_one_letter_code
_entity_poly.pdbx_strand_id
1 'polypeptide(L)'
;MDWRRLLSAKRFGMEEFHEERQENRSEFQRDYDRLIFSAPFRRLQNKTQVFPLPGSVFVHNRLTHSLEVACVGRSLGNDTARAILIRQPELQNTFLPEIGAIVSAACLAHDMGNPPFGHAGERAISTYFSEGKGLELKERLTNAQWNDFVHFEGNANAFLLLTHQFKGRRKGGFAMTYSTLASIVKYPFSSCLAENQLKFGFFTSEEDSFRCVADELGLLKLSEQPLKYVRHPLVYLVEAADDICYQMMDIEDAHKLKILTTGETKELLLSYFDDERRKRIDRTFTIVSDVNEQIAYLRSSVIGLLIKECTAVFLANEEQILSGAFEGSLITRMSARVAMAYKKCTQVSMEKI
;
A
#
# COMPACT_ATOMS: atom_id res chain seq x y z
N MET A 1 -3.70 12.37 17.15
CA MET A 1 -4.25 12.84 15.86
C MET A 1 -5.77 12.70 15.89
N ASP A 2 -6.51 13.46 15.07
CA ASP A 2 -7.98 13.51 15.06
C ASP A 2 -8.52 13.19 13.64
N TRP A 3 -9.49 12.27 13.54
CA TRP A 3 -10.11 11.86 12.28
C TRP A 3 -10.69 13.02 11.45
N ARG A 4 -11.23 14.06 12.10
CA ARG A 4 -11.79 15.24 11.42
C ARG A 4 -10.74 16.04 10.65
N ARG A 5 -9.47 15.97 11.08
CA ARG A 5 -8.35 16.68 10.45
C ARG A 5 -7.54 15.77 9.53
N LEU A 6 -7.40 14.49 9.89
CA LEU A 6 -6.70 13.47 9.09
C LEU A 6 -7.38 13.22 7.73
N LEU A 7 -8.69 13.45 7.65
CA LEU A 7 -9.48 13.24 6.44
C LEU A 7 -9.84 14.58 5.82
N SER A 8 -9.15 14.96 4.74
CA SER A 8 -9.24 16.24 4.06
C SER A 8 -9.29 16.04 2.55
N ALA A 9 -10.30 16.65 1.94
CA ALA A 9 -10.48 16.71 0.49
C ALA A 9 -9.63 17.82 -0.18
N LYS A 10 -8.85 18.59 0.61
CA LYS A 10 -7.92 19.60 0.09
C LYS A 10 -6.96 18.97 -0.92
N ARG A 11 -6.77 19.61 -2.06
CA ARG A 11 -5.97 19.10 -3.18
C ARG A 11 -4.64 19.81 -3.29
N PHE A 12 -3.56 19.02 -3.40
CA PHE A 12 -2.21 19.54 -3.51
C PHE A 12 -2.02 20.40 -4.77
N GLY A 13 -1.50 21.61 -4.57
CA GLY A 13 -1.29 22.62 -5.61
C GLY A 13 -2.56 23.28 -6.15
N MET A 14 -3.73 22.98 -5.57
CA MET A 14 -5.05 23.54 -5.91
C MET A 14 -5.77 24.07 -4.67
N GLU A 15 -5.02 24.44 -3.62
CA GLU A 15 -5.55 24.83 -2.32
C GLU A 15 -6.47 26.05 -2.40
N GLU A 16 -6.16 26.99 -3.29
CA GLU A 16 -6.93 28.21 -3.54
C GLU A 16 -8.29 27.94 -4.19
N PHE A 17 -8.49 26.75 -4.76
CA PHE A 17 -9.72 26.34 -5.44
C PHE A 17 -10.55 25.35 -4.62
N HIS A 18 -10.25 25.22 -3.31
CA HIS A 18 -10.99 24.33 -2.42
C HIS A 18 -12.35 24.92 -2.06
N GLU A 19 -13.30 24.81 -2.98
CA GLU A 19 -14.72 24.91 -2.69
C GLU A 19 -15.24 23.49 -2.44
N GLU A 20 -15.93 23.27 -1.31
CA GLU A 20 -16.66 22.03 -1.06
C GLU A 20 -17.78 21.91 -2.11
N ARG A 21 -17.49 21.18 -3.19
CA ARG A 21 -18.49 20.87 -4.21
C ARG A 21 -19.30 19.67 -3.75
N GLN A 22 -20.60 19.87 -3.53
CA GLN A 22 -21.55 18.78 -3.40
C GLN A 22 -21.82 18.19 -4.79
N GLU A 23 -20.88 17.39 -5.31
CA GLU A 23 -21.04 16.58 -6.51
C GLU A 23 -21.41 15.14 -6.13
N ASN A 24 -22.06 14.40 -7.04
CA ASN A 24 -22.42 12.98 -6.83
C ASN A 24 -21.20 12.06 -6.62
N ARG A 25 -20.01 12.49 -7.02
CA ARG A 25 -18.75 11.75 -6.91
C ARG A 25 -17.85 12.45 -5.91
N SER A 26 -17.35 11.72 -4.92
CA SER A 26 -16.46 12.28 -3.90
C SER A 26 -15.09 12.67 -4.46
N GLU A 27 -14.40 13.60 -3.80
CA GLU A 27 -13.04 13.99 -4.18
C GLU A 27 -12.03 12.83 -4.09
N PHE A 28 -12.31 11.82 -3.26
CA PHE A 28 -11.49 10.62 -3.11
C PHE A 28 -11.75 9.60 -4.22
N GLN A 29 -12.99 9.47 -4.70
CA GLN A 29 -13.28 8.71 -5.91
C GLN A 29 -12.61 9.34 -7.15
N ARG A 30 -12.55 10.67 -7.22
CA ARG A 30 -11.80 11.39 -8.27
C ARG A 30 -10.31 11.08 -8.24
N ASP A 31 -9.72 10.89 -7.07
CA ASP A 31 -8.33 10.47 -6.93
C ASP A 31 -8.12 9.09 -7.57
N TYR A 32 -8.98 8.13 -7.24
CA TYR A 32 -8.96 6.79 -7.85
C TYR A 32 -9.05 6.86 -9.39
N ASP A 33 -10.02 7.59 -9.92
CA ASP A 33 -10.21 7.75 -11.37
C ASP A 33 -8.97 8.36 -12.05
N ARG A 34 -8.40 9.42 -11.46
CA ARG A 34 -7.20 10.08 -12.00
C ARG A 34 -6.04 9.11 -12.11
N LEU A 35 -5.86 8.22 -11.14
CA LEU A 35 -4.82 7.20 -11.18
C LEU A 35 -5.08 6.17 -12.27
N ILE A 36 -6.30 5.60 -12.33
CA ILE A 36 -6.72 4.62 -13.35
C ILE A 36 -6.45 5.12 -14.77
N PHE A 37 -6.79 6.37 -15.07
CA PHE A 37 -6.61 6.93 -16.41
C PHE A 37 -5.18 7.43 -16.70
N SER A 38 -4.28 7.36 -15.73
CA SER A 38 -2.93 7.93 -15.88
C SER A 38 -1.98 7.04 -16.66
N ALA A 39 -1.12 7.66 -17.48
CA ALA A 39 -0.06 6.93 -18.17
C ALA A 39 0.90 6.20 -17.20
N PRO A 40 1.32 6.78 -16.05
CA PRO A 40 2.18 6.06 -15.11
C PRO A 40 1.53 4.80 -14.52
N PHE A 41 0.22 4.81 -14.25
CA PHE A 41 -0.50 3.62 -13.79
C PHE A 41 -0.59 2.55 -14.89
N ARG A 42 -0.93 2.94 -16.13
CA ARG A 42 -0.94 2.00 -17.28
C ARG A 42 0.41 1.35 -17.55
N ARG A 43 1.53 2.03 -17.25
CA ARG A 43 2.88 1.44 -17.37
C ARG A 43 3.12 0.25 -16.44
N LEU A 44 2.34 0.09 -15.37
CA LEU A 44 2.42 -1.07 -14.48
C LEU A 44 2.08 -2.38 -15.21
N GLN A 45 1.32 -2.33 -16.32
CA GLN A 45 0.99 -3.52 -17.12
C GLN A 45 2.24 -4.23 -17.64
N ASN A 46 3.30 -3.48 -17.95
CA ASN A 46 4.55 -4.00 -18.50
C ASN A 46 5.66 -4.08 -17.44
N LYS A 47 5.32 -4.02 -16.15
CA LYS A 47 6.26 -4.26 -15.05
C LYS A 47 5.93 -5.58 -14.37
N THR A 48 6.93 -6.46 -14.30
CA THR A 48 6.82 -7.74 -13.60
C THR A 48 6.63 -7.54 -12.10
N GLN A 49 5.90 -8.47 -11.49
CA GLN A 49 5.77 -8.61 -10.04
C GLN A 49 6.90 -9.55 -9.55
N VAL A 50 6.56 -10.75 -9.10
CA VAL A 50 7.48 -11.81 -8.66
C VAL A 50 7.99 -12.62 -9.85
N PHE A 51 7.07 -13.12 -10.69
CA PHE A 51 7.44 -13.93 -11.84
C PHE A 51 7.75 -13.08 -13.08
N PRO A 52 8.76 -13.44 -13.88
CA PRO A 52 8.95 -12.86 -15.21
C PRO A 52 7.75 -13.21 -16.10
N LEU A 53 7.37 -12.30 -17.01
CA LEU A 53 6.20 -12.46 -17.90
C LEU A 53 6.26 -13.81 -18.64
N PRO A 54 5.49 -14.84 -18.24
CA PRO A 54 5.50 -16.14 -18.88
C PRO A 54 4.72 -16.04 -20.19
N GLY A 55 5.24 -16.62 -21.26
CA GLY A 55 4.63 -16.48 -22.59
C GLY A 55 3.16 -16.91 -22.67
N SER A 56 2.80 -18.08 -22.11
CA SER A 56 1.46 -18.68 -22.25
C SER A 56 0.67 -18.80 -20.94
N VAL A 57 1.27 -18.50 -19.79
CA VAL A 57 0.62 -18.61 -18.47
C VAL A 57 0.39 -17.22 -17.93
N PHE A 58 -0.86 -16.90 -17.62
CA PHE A 58 -1.21 -15.64 -16.98
C PHE A 58 -0.74 -15.66 -15.52
N VAL A 59 0.16 -14.74 -15.19
CA VAL A 59 0.60 -14.41 -13.82
C VAL A 59 0.38 -12.92 -13.60
N HIS A 60 0.25 -12.52 -12.34
CA HIS A 60 0.00 -11.13 -12.01
C HIS A 60 1.21 -10.25 -12.40
N ASN A 61 0.91 -9.12 -13.03
CA ASN A 61 1.85 -8.01 -13.17
C ASN A 61 1.54 -6.95 -12.11
N ARG A 62 2.35 -5.90 -12.02
CA ARG A 62 2.14 -4.83 -11.03
C ARG A 62 0.80 -4.12 -11.17
N LEU A 63 0.22 -4.07 -12.38
CA LEU A 63 -1.09 -3.46 -12.62
C LEU A 63 -2.21 -4.29 -11.99
N THR A 64 -2.24 -5.59 -12.28
CA THR A 64 -3.27 -6.50 -11.73
C THR A 64 -3.13 -6.61 -10.22
N HIS A 65 -1.89 -6.71 -9.71
CA HIS A 65 -1.61 -6.67 -8.27
C HIS A 65 -2.20 -5.40 -7.64
N SER A 66 -1.87 -4.22 -8.17
CA SER A 66 -2.35 -2.94 -7.62
C SER A 66 -3.88 -2.81 -7.66
N LEU A 67 -4.55 -3.36 -8.68
CA LEU A 67 -6.02 -3.39 -8.75
C LEU A 67 -6.64 -4.26 -7.66
N GLU A 68 -6.05 -5.42 -7.38
CA GLU A 68 -6.51 -6.33 -6.34
C GLU A 68 -6.20 -5.79 -4.94
N VAL A 69 -5.01 -5.21 -4.72
CA VAL A 69 -4.64 -4.47 -3.50
C VAL A 69 -5.65 -3.35 -3.25
N ALA A 70 -6.03 -2.59 -4.28
CA ALA A 70 -7.06 -1.56 -4.14
C ALA A 70 -8.45 -2.11 -3.78
N CYS A 71 -8.81 -3.31 -4.25
CA CYS A 71 -10.05 -3.95 -3.85
C CYS A 71 -10.03 -4.41 -2.39
N VAL A 72 -8.92 -5.00 -1.94
CA VAL A 72 -8.73 -5.39 -0.52
C VAL A 72 -8.69 -4.16 0.39
N GLY A 73 -7.94 -3.12 -0.01
CA GLY A 73 -7.83 -1.85 0.70
C GLY A 73 -9.18 -1.14 0.84
N ARG A 74 -10.02 -1.15 -0.20
CA ARG A 74 -11.39 -0.62 -0.14
C ARG A 74 -12.23 -1.34 0.92
N SER A 75 -12.15 -2.67 0.98
CA SER A 75 -12.87 -3.47 1.98
C SER A 75 -12.37 -3.18 3.40
N LEU A 76 -11.05 -3.19 3.62
CA LEU A 76 -10.43 -2.82 4.90
C LEU A 76 -10.87 -1.43 5.36
N GLY A 77 -10.84 -0.45 4.46
CA GLY A 77 -11.23 0.92 4.76
C GLY A 77 -12.72 1.05 5.09
N ASN A 78 -13.60 0.39 4.33
CA ASN A 78 -15.05 0.41 4.58
C ASN A 78 -15.42 -0.26 5.92
N ASP A 79 -14.82 -1.41 6.23
CA ASP A 79 -15.11 -2.13 7.47
C ASP A 79 -14.57 -1.37 8.69
N THR A 80 -13.39 -0.76 8.57
CA THR A 80 -12.81 0.12 9.60
C THR A 80 -13.69 1.35 9.84
N ALA A 81 -14.09 2.06 8.78
CA ALA A 81 -14.96 3.23 8.86
C ALA A 81 -16.29 2.87 9.53
N ARG A 82 -16.94 1.79 9.10
CA ARG A 82 -18.21 1.33 9.69
C ARG A 82 -18.07 1.08 11.18
N ALA A 83 -17.01 0.39 11.61
CA ALA A 83 -16.80 0.07 13.02
C ALA A 83 -16.44 1.29 13.87
N ILE A 84 -15.74 2.28 13.32
CA ILE A 84 -15.50 3.56 14.00
C ILE A 84 -16.82 4.34 14.11
N LEU A 85 -17.65 4.42 13.06
CA LEU A 85 -18.94 5.12 13.09
C LEU A 85 -19.93 4.55 14.10
N ILE A 86 -19.91 3.23 14.33
CA ILE A 86 -20.73 2.61 15.37
C ILE A 86 -20.32 3.11 16.78
N ARG A 87 -19.01 3.34 17.01
CA ARG A 87 -18.48 3.85 18.28
C ARG A 87 -18.55 5.37 18.40
N GLN A 88 -18.44 6.08 17.28
CA GLN A 88 -18.39 7.55 17.17
C GLN A 88 -19.35 8.03 16.05
N PRO A 89 -20.68 7.97 16.27
CA PRO A 89 -21.67 8.31 15.23
C PRO A 89 -21.60 9.77 14.77
N GLU A 90 -21.06 10.67 15.58
CA GLU A 90 -20.86 12.08 15.24
C GLU A 90 -19.90 12.32 14.07
N LEU A 91 -19.09 11.32 13.71
CA LEU A 91 -18.19 11.37 12.56
C LEU A 91 -18.89 11.06 11.22
N GLN A 92 -20.18 10.71 11.23
CA GLN A 92 -20.95 10.34 10.04
C GLN A 92 -20.97 11.43 8.95
N ASN A 93 -20.99 12.70 9.35
CA ASN A 93 -21.01 13.84 8.42
C ASN A 93 -19.60 14.39 8.10
N THR A 94 -18.55 13.65 8.46
CA THR A 94 -17.17 13.95 8.10
C THR A 94 -16.77 13.11 6.89
N PHE A 95 -15.49 13.15 6.49
CA PHE A 95 -14.96 12.27 5.45
C PHE A 95 -14.62 10.85 5.93
N LEU A 96 -14.93 10.49 7.18
CA LEU A 96 -14.71 9.13 7.70
C LEU A 96 -15.38 8.01 6.88
N PRO A 97 -16.62 8.16 6.37
CA PRO A 97 -17.21 7.16 5.46
C PRO A 97 -16.42 6.94 4.16
N GLU A 98 -15.57 7.90 3.77
CA GLU A 98 -14.78 7.85 2.53
C GLU A 98 -13.42 7.15 2.70
N ILE A 99 -13.08 6.64 3.89
CA ILE A 99 -11.81 5.93 4.13
C ILE A 99 -11.60 4.81 3.11
N GLY A 100 -12.64 4.05 2.74
CA GLY A 100 -12.54 3.02 1.71
C GLY A 100 -12.08 3.56 0.35
N ALA A 101 -12.56 4.73 -0.07
CA ALA A 101 -12.14 5.37 -1.31
C ALA A 101 -10.70 5.88 -1.22
N ILE A 102 -10.31 6.49 -0.09
CA ILE A 102 -8.94 6.99 0.16
C ILE A 102 -7.93 5.84 0.13
N VAL A 103 -8.18 4.77 0.90
CA VAL A 103 -7.31 3.60 0.98
C VAL A 103 -7.23 2.92 -0.40
N SER A 104 -8.36 2.77 -1.10
CA SER A 104 -8.40 2.20 -2.45
C SER A 104 -7.55 3.01 -3.43
N ALA A 105 -7.60 4.35 -3.40
CA ALA A 105 -6.79 5.20 -4.27
C ALA A 105 -5.30 5.13 -3.90
N ALA A 106 -4.96 5.15 -2.62
CA ALA A 106 -3.58 4.99 -2.16
C ALA A 106 -3.00 3.63 -2.56
N CYS A 107 -3.80 2.57 -2.47
CA CYS A 107 -3.44 1.23 -2.93
C CYS A 107 -3.17 1.16 -4.44
N LEU A 108 -3.84 1.95 -5.30
CA LEU A 108 -3.46 1.99 -6.72
C LEU A 108 -2.08 2.64 -6.94
N ALA A 109 -1.72 3.57 -6.07
CA ALA A 109 -0.53 4.39 -6.21
C ALA A 109 0.73 3.77 -5.57
N HIS A 110 0.58 2.85 -4.63
CA HIS A 110 1.70 2.32 -3.81
C HIS A 110 2.89 1.87 -4.66
N ASP A 111 2.61 1.25 -5.80
CA ASP A 111 3.61 0.62 -6.67
C ASP A 111 4.04 1.48 -7.88
N MET A 112 3.47 2.68 -8.04
CA MET A 112 3.69 3.52 -9.22
C MET A 112 5.13 4.05 -9.31
N GLY A 113 5.79 4.25 -8.17
CA GLY A 113 7.15 4.77 -8.08
C GLY A 113 8.26 3.73 -8.30
N ASN A 114 7.94 2.44 -8.36
CA ASN A 114 8.96 1.41 -8.54
C ASN A 114 9.67 1.52 -9.90
N PRO A 115 11.02 1.39 -9.96
CA PRO A 115 11.75 1.40 -11.22
C PRO A 115 11.50 0.11 -12.02
N PRO A 116 11.95 0.03 -13.29
CA PRO A 116 12.05 -1.26 -13.98
C PRO A 116 12.81 -2.28 -13.13
N PHE A 117 12.38 -3.54 -13.16
CA PHE A 117 12.96 -4.64 -12.35
C PHE A 117 12.82 -4.50 -10.82
N GLY A 118 11.93 -3.62 -10.33
CA GLY A 118 11.61 -3.51 -8.90
C GLY A 118 12.85 -3.28 -8.03
N HIS A 119 13.02 -4.06 -6.96
CA HIS A 119 14.17 -3.95 -6.05
C HIS A 119 15.53 -4.10 -6.73
N ALA A 120 15.63 -4.88 -7.83
CA ALA A 120 16.87 -4.96 -8.59
C ALA A 120 17.18 -3.64 -9.30
N GLY A 121 16.15 -2.93 -9.79
CA GLY A 121 16.28 -1.60 -10.36
C GLY A 121 16.65 -0.55 -9.31
N GLU A 122 16.05 -0.61 -8.11
CA GLU A 122 16.42 0.26 -6.99
C GLU A 122 17.91 0.11 -6.65
N ARG A 123 18.38 -1.14 -6.45
CA ARG A 123 19.80 -1.43 -6.20
C ARG A 123 20.70 -0.95 -7.34
N ALA A 124 20.30 -1.14 -8.60
CA ALA A 124 21.10 -0.70 -9.74
C ALA A 124 21.27 0.82 -9.77
N ILE A 125 20.22 1.59 -9.45
CA ILE A 125 20.29 3.05 -9.33
C ILE A 125 21.21 3.42 -8.16
N SER A 126 21.00 2.84 -6.98
CA SER A 126 21.85 3.06 -5.80
C SER A 126 23.32 2.80 -6.08
N THR A 127 23.67 1.64 -6.66
CA THR A 127 25.05 1.26 -7.00
C THR A 127 25.67 2.18 -8.05
N TYR A 128 24.89 2.66 -9.04
CA TYR A 128 25.39 3.61 -10.03
C TYR A 128 25.90 4.91 -9.37
N PHE A 129 25.22 5.38 -8.33
CA PHE A 129 25.64 6.56 -7.58
C PHE A 129 26.69 6.25 -6.51
N SER A 130 26.58 5.15 -5.77
CA SER A 130 27.52 4.84 -4.67
C SER A 130 28.90 4.38 -5.14
N GLU A 131 28.97 3.67 -6.26
CA GLU A 131 30.19 2.98 -6.74
C GLU A 131 30.50 3.24 -8.22
N GLY A 132 29.51 3.72 -8.99
CA GLY A 132 29.61 3.91 -10.43
C GLY A 132 29.98 5.34 -10.86
N LYS A 133 29.67 5.64 -12.13
CA LYS A 133 29.93 6.96 -12.74
C LYS A 133 29.15 8.10 -12.07
N GLY A 134 28.09 7.80 -11.31
CA GLY A 134 27.34 8.80 -10.56
C GLY A 134 28.17 9.51 -9.48
N LEU A 135 29.28 8.92 -9.03
CA LEU A 135 30.21 9.53 -8.07
C LEU A 135 30.72 10.92 -8.50
N GLU A 136 30.85 11.17 -9.81
CA GLU A 136 31.26 12.47 -10.34
C GLU A 136 30.31 13.62 -9.95
N LEU A 137 29.07 13.30 -9.57
CA LEU A 137 28.06 14.28 -9.15
C LEU A 137 28.09 14.56 -7.64
N LYS A 138 28.79 13.76 -6.83
CA LYS A 138 28.76 13.85 -5.36
C LYS A 138 29.19 15.22 -4.85
N GLU A 139 30.30 15.75 -5.36
CA GLU A 139 30.84 17.07 -4.98
C GLU A 139 29.95 18.25 -5.41
N ARG A 140 28.93 18.00 -6.25
CA ARG A 140 27.98 19.01 -6.75
C ARG A 140 26.67 19.04 -5.98
N LEU A 141 26.48 18.11 -5.03
CA LEU A 141 25.23 17.89 -4.32
C LEU A 141 25.45 18.06 -2.82
N THR A 142 24.41 18.48 -2.10
CA THR A 142 24.45 18.43 -0.64
C THR A 142 24.40 16.96 -0.17
N ASN A 143 24.83 16.70 1.07
CA ASN A 143 24.74 15.35 1.64
C ASN A 143 23.30 14.78 1.61
N ALA A 144 22.29 15.62 1.85
CA ALA A 144 20.89 15.22 1.79
C ALA A 144 20.45 14.82 0.37
N GLN A 145 20.81 15.63 -0.63
CA GLN A 145 20.53 15.32 -2.02
C GLN A 145 21.29 14.07 -2.48
N TRP A 146 22.54 13.88 -2.04
CA TRP A 146 23.30 12.67 -2.35
C TRP A 146 22.64 11.41 -1.78
N ASN A 147 22.15 11.48 -0.53
CA ASN A 147 21.43 10.38 0.12
C ASN A 147 20.19 9.94 -0.66
N ASP A 148 19.45 10.87 -1.27
CA ASP A 148 18.29 10.52 -2.12
C ASP A 148 18.67 9.60 -3.29
N PHE A 149 19.86 9.81 -3.87
CA PHE A 149 20.33 9.02 -5.00
C PHE A 149 20.90 7.66 -4.58
N VAL A 150 21.74 7.62 -3.55
CA VAL A 150 22.36 6.35 -3.10
C VAL A 150 21.39 5.43 -2.39
N HIS A 151 20.28 5.97 -1.88
CA HIS A 151 19.24 5.19 -1.20
C HIS A 151 17.92 5.15 -1.98
N PHE A 152 17.95 5.38 -3.31
CA PHE A 152 16.74 5.47 -4.15
C PHE A 152 15.65 4.45 -3.77
N GLU A 153 14.43 4.95 -3.54
CA GLU A 153 13.33 4.16 -2.99
C GLU A 153 12.02 4.41 -3.75
N GLY A 154 11.31 3.32 -4.10
CA GLY A 154 10.10 3.36 -4.90
C GLY A 154 8.92 4.11 -4.26
N ASN A 155 8.72 4.04 -2.95
CA ASN A 155 7.67 4.79 -2.24
C ASN A 155 7.95 6.29 -2.26
N ALA A 156 9.20 6.70 -2.03
CA ALA A 156 9.59 8.11 -2.17
C ALA A 156 9.38 8.61 -3.61
N ASN A 157 9.70 7.77 -4.60
CA ASN A 157 9.44 8.08 -6.00
C ASN A 157 7.95 8.09 -6.37
N ALA A 158 7.12 7.32 -5.67
CA ALA A 158 5.66 7.37 -5.84
C ALA A 158 5.11 8.72 -5.37
N PHE A 159 5.60 9.23 -4.23
CA PHE A 159 5.25 10.56 -3.76
C PHE A 159 5.69 11.65 -4.73
N LEU A 160 6.95 11.62 -5.20
CA LEU A 160 7.48 12.50 -6.26
C LEU A 160 6.56 12.49 -7.49
N LEU A 161 6.23 11.31 -8.01
CA LEU A 161 5.42 11.18 -9.22
C LEU A 161 4.06 11.87 -9.11
N LEU A 162 3.46 11.88 -7.92
CA LEU A 162 2.12 12.43 -7.68
C LEU A 162 2.14 13.94 -7.41
N THR A 163 3.18 14.46 -6.76
CA THR A 163 3.26 15.86 -6.33
C THR A 163 4.05 16.73 -7.30
N HIS A 164 5.07 16.18 -7.96
CA HIS A 164 5.99 16.94 -8.79
C HIS A 164 5.33 17.55 -10.01
N GLN A 165 5.61 18.83 -10.24
CA GLN A 165 5.14 19.55 -11.41
C GLN A 165 6.07 19.31 -12.61
N PHE A 166 5.84 18.21 -13.34
CA PHE A 166 6.50 18.01 -14.62
C PHE A 166 6.17 19.13 -15.62
N LYS A 167 7.14 19.49 -16.48
CA LYS A 167 6.98 20.55 -17.49
C LYS A 167 5.68 20.37 -18.29
N GLY A 168 4.86 21.42 -18.33
CA GLY A 168 3.56 21.42 -19.01
C GLY A 168 2.39 20.86 -18.19
N ARG A 169 2.62 20.40 -16.95
CA ARG A 169 1.56 20.05 -16.01
C ARG A 169 1.21 21.23 -15.10
N ARG A 170 -0.03 21.20 -14.59
CA ARG A 170 -0.52 22.13 -13.57
C ARG A 170 0.30 22.03 -12.28
N LYS A 171 0.21 23.07 -11.45
CA LYS A 171 0.69 23.06 -10.07
C LYS A 171 0.08 21.88 -9.31
N GLY A 172 0.90 21.23 -8.47
CA GLY A 172 0.49 20.07 -7.67
C GLY A 172 0.47 18.72 -8.40
N GLY A 173 0.99 18.64 -9.63
CA GLY A 173 1.12 17.39 -10.36
C GLY A 173 -0.23 16.74 -10.65
N PHE A 174 -0.51 15.62 -9.99
CA PHE A 174 -1.80 14.93 -10.08
C PHE A 174 -2.93 15.67 -9.34
N ALA A 175 -2.59 16.61 -8.46
CA ALA A 175 -3.49 17.34 -7.56
C ALA A 175 -4.39 16.40 -6.74
N MET A 176 -3.78 15.36 -6.18
CA MET A 176 -4.42 14.38 -5.30
C MET A 176 -4.90 15.05 -4.00
N THR A 177 -5.89 14.46 -3.33
CA THR A 177 -6.29 14.93 -1.99
C THR A 177 -5.17 14.67 -0.97
N TYR A 178 -5.12 15.49 0.08
CA TYR A 178 -4.09 15.42 1.11
C TYR A 178 -4.11 14.07 1.82
N SER A 179 -5.30 13.56 2.17
CA SER A 179 -5.42 12.26 2.83
C SER A 179 -4.95 11.11 1.96
N THR A 180 -5.22 11.13 0.65
CA THR A 180 -4.68 10.12 -0.27
C THR A 180 -3.16 10.19 -0.32
N LEU A 181 -2.58 11.40 -0.45
CA LEU A 181 -1.12 11.59 -0.47
C LEU A 181 -0.45 11.08 0.80
N ALA A 182 -0.95 11.46 1.97
CA ALA A 182 -0.40 11.01 3.25
C ALA A 182 -0.54 9.49 3.46
N SER A 183 -1.59 8.88 2.91
CA SER A 183 -1.83 7.43 3.01
C SER A 183 -0.90 6.59 2.13
N ILE A 184 -0.21 7.20 1.16
CA ILE A 184 0.78 6.54 0.31
C ILE A 184 2.17 6.55 0.96
N VAL A 185 2.46 7.53 1.82
CA VAL A 185 3.79 7.71 2.42
C VAL A 185 3.98 6.76 3.60
N LYS A 186 4.45 5.55 3.29
CA LYS A 186 4.76 4.49 4.27
C LYS A 186 5.81 4.90 5.31
N TYR A 187 6.80 5.67 4.89
CA TYR A 187 7.95 6.07 5.69
C TYR A 187 8.03 7.60 5.74
N PRO A 188 7.25 8.28 6.62
CA PRO A 188 7.11 9.73 6.60
C PRO A 188 8.34 10.47 7.19
N PHE A 189 9.51 10.19 6.62
CA PHE A 189 10.79 10.76 7.01
C PHE A 189 11.74 10.89 5.82
N SER A 190 12.70 11.80 5.98
CA SER A 190 13.75 12.12 5.00
C SER A 190 14.74 10.96 4.80
N SER A 191 15.34 10.89 3.61
CA SER A 191 16.42 9.96 3.28
C SER A 191 17.65 10.09 4.19
N CYS A 192 17.84 11.22 4.87
CA CYS A 192 18.90 11.38 5.87
C CYS A 192 18.72 10.50 7.12
N LEU A 193 17.51 10.01 7.34
CA LEU A 193 17.17 9.07 8.42
C LEU A 193 17.05 7.63 7.89
N ALA A 194 17.28 7.41 6.59
CA ALA A 194 17.43 6.09 6.02
C ALA A 194 18.81 5.56 6.45
N GLU A 195 18.89 5.05 7.67
CA GLU A 195 20.06 4.28 8.15
C GLU A 195 20.11 2.91 7.41
N ASN A 196 20.57 1.85 8.08
CA ASN A 196 20.72 0.48 7.56
C ASN A 196 19.47 -0.12 6.87
N GLN A 197 18.31 0.53 6.90
CA GLN A 197 17.07 0.02 6.31
C GLN A 197 16.75 0.58 4.90
N LEU A 198 17.51 1.52 4.32
CA LEU A 198 17.32 2.01 2.94
C LEU A 198 15.86 2.42 2.60
N LYS A 199 15.04 2.78 3.59
CA LYS A 199 13.63 3.15 3.42
C LYS A 199 13.40 4.58 3.87
N PHE A 200 12.67 5.36 3.06
CA PHE A 200 12.19 6.71 3.35
C PHE A 200 11.03 7.05 2.39
N GLY A 201 10.31 8.14 2.62
CA GLY A 201 9.01 8.37 1.97
C GLY A 201 8.90 9.58 1.06
N PHE A 202 9.93 10.43 1.01
CA PHE A 202 10.01 11.58 0.12
C PHE A 202 11.47 11.98 -0.09
N PHE A 203 11.81 12.41 -1.30
CA PHE A 203 13.11 13.00 -1.58
C PHE A 203 13.20 14.41 -1.00
N THR A 204 14.41 14.95 -0.92
CA THR A 204 14.68 16.33 -0.50
C THR A 204 13.88 17.35 -1.33
N SER A 205 13.65 17.08 -2.62
CA SER A 205 12.82 17.93 -3.51
C SER A 205 11.34 18.01 -3.11
N GLU A 206 10.83 17.01 -2.41
CA GLU A 206 9.43 16.91 -2.00
C GLU A 206 9.23 17.09 -0.50
N GLU A 207 10.30 17.43 0.24
CA GLU A 207 10.24 17.60 1.68
C GLU A 207 9.21 18.66 2.10
N ASP A 208 9.25 19.85 1.49
CA ASP A 208 8.28 20.92 1.77
C ASP A 208 6.86 20.52 1.32
N SER A 209 6.74 19.72 0.26
CA SER A 209 5.45 19.21 -0.22
C SER A 209 4.83 18.27 0.81
N PHE A 210 5.61 17.35 1.38
CA PHE A 210 5.14 16.47 2.44
C PHE A 210 4.87 17.23 3.73
N ARG A 211 5.74 18.18 4.12
CA ARG A 211 5.55 19.03 5.30
C ARG A 211 4.20 19.76 5.24
N CYS A 212 3.87 20.35 4.10
CA CYS A 212 2.59 21.01 3.87
C CYS A 212 1.40 20.07 4.07
N VAL A 213 1.44 18.88 3.47
CA VAL A 213 0.37 17.87 3.62
C VAL A 213 0.26 17.39 5.07
N ALA A 214 1.38 17.05 5.70
CA ALA A 214 1.43 16.51 7.05
C ALA A 214 0.94 17.51 8.10
N ASP A 215 1.39 18.76 8.00
CA ASP A 215 1.01 19.83 8.93
C ASP A 215 -0.49 20.17 8.79
N GLU A 216 -1.03 20.22 7.56
CA GLU A 216 -2.46 20.43 7.33
C GLU A 216 -3.30 19.32 7.97
N LEU A 217 -2.94 18.06 7.75
CA LEU A 217 -3.64 16.89 8.31
C LEU A 217 -3.44 16.72 9.83
N GLY A 218 -2.53 17.49 10.43
CA GLY A 218 -2.21 17.40 11.85
C GLY A 218 -1.48 16.12 12.23
N LEU A 219 -0.62 15.61 11.33
CA LEU A 219 0.29 14.54 11.68
C LEU A 219 1.26 15.00 12.77
N LEU A 220 1.58 14.11 13.70
CA LEU A 220 2.50 14.43 14.78
C LEU A 220 3.94 14.48 14.25
N LYS A 221 4.57 15.64 14.37
CA LYS A 221 5.97 15.85 13.98
C LYS A 221 6.89 15.31 15.08
N LEU A 222 7.80 14.41 14.69
CA LEU A 222 8.79 13.80 15.59
C LEU A 222 10.15 14.50 15.51
N SER A 223 10.49 15.07 14.34
CA SER A 223 11.71 15.83 14.11
C SER A 223 11.50 16.84 12.97
N GLU A 224 12.06 18.04 13.12
CA GLU A 224 12.06 19.07 12.07
C GLU A 224 13.22 18.87 11.09
N GLN A 225 14.41 18.55 11.60
CA GLN A 225 15.61 18.34 10.78
C GLN A 225 16.49 17.21 11.36
N PRO A 226 16.64 16.08 10.65
CA PRO A 226 15.92 15.73 9.42
C PRO A 226 14.41 15.58 9.66
N LEU A 227 13.59 15.89 8.65
CA LEU A 227 12.13 15.89 8.78
C LEU A 227 11.60 14.46 9.03
N LYS A 228 10.77 14.30 10.07
CA LYS A 228 10.10 13.04 10.42
C LYS A 228 8.76 13.28 11.09
N TYR A 229 7.75 12.53 10.66
CA TYR A 229 6.42 12.50 11.24
C TYR A 229 6.03 11.10 11.69
N VAL A 230 4.94 11.01 12.44
CA VAL A 230 4.18 9.76 12.64
C VAL A 230 3.44 9.40 11.35
N ARG A 231 3.29 8.10 11.06
CA ARG A 231 2.52 7.60 9.91
C ARG A 231 1.07 8.05 9.99
N HIS A 232 0.50 8.39 8.83
CA HIS A 232 -0.94 8.56 8.73
C HIS A 232 -1.65 7.22 9.04
N PRO A 233 -2.73 7.18 9.85
CA PRO A 233 -3.36 5.91 10.25
C PRO A 233 -3.73 4.99 9.08
N LEU A 234 -4.19 5.55 7.97
CA LEU A 234 -4.60 4.76 6.80
C LEU A 234 -3.44 4.05 6.09
N VAL A 235 -2.17 4.45 6.33
CA VAL A 235 -0.99 3.72 5.83
C VAL A 235 -1.02 2.27 6.29
N TYR A 236 -1.43 2.00 7.54
CA TYR A 236 -1.52 0.64 8.06
C TYR A 236 -2.53 -0.23 7.31
N LEU A 237 -3.61 0.37 6.78
CA LEU A 237 -4.59 -0.34 5.96
C LEU A 237 -4.06 -0.59 4.54
N VAL A 238 -3.33 0.37 3.97
CA VAL A 238 -2.66 0.21 2.66
C VAL A 238 -1.60 -0.88 2.73
N GLU A 239 -0.74 -0.86 3.76
CA GLU A 239 0.26 -1.90 4.00
C GLU A 239 -0.39 -3.28 4.19
N ALA A 240 -1.45 -3.38 5.00
CA ALA A 240 -2.15 -4.64 5.19
C ALA A 240 -2.79 -5.15 3.90
N ALA A 241 -3.34 -4.26 3.05
CA ALA A 241 -3.88 -4.66 1.77
C ALA A 241 -2.81 -5.26 0.86
N ASP A 242 -1.64 -4.62 0.79
CA ASP A 242 -0.50 -5.08 0.00
C ASP A 242 0.04 -6.43 0.51
N ASP A 243 0.26 -6.55 1.83
CA ASP A 243 0.74 -7.78 2.47
C ASP A 243 -0.22 -8.98 2.27
N ILE A 244 -1.55 -8.74 2.31
CA ILE A 244 -2.57 -9.78 2.07
C ILE A 244 -2.50 -10.24 0.61
N CYS A 245 -2.49 -9.28 -0.32
CA CYS A 245 -2.50 -9.55 -1.75
C CYS A 245 -1.23 -10.26 -2.19
N TYR A 246 -0.07 -9.76 -1.79
CA TYR A 246 1.23 -10.33 -2.10
C TYR A 246 1.28 -11.82 -1.71
N GLN A 247 0.95 -12.13 -0.45
CA GLN A 247 1.03 -13.50 0.04
C GLN A 247 0.05 -14.46 -0.65
N MET A 248 -1.14 -13.99 -1.03
CA MET A 248 -2.17 -14.83 -1.66
C MET A 248 -1.96 -15.01 -3.16
N MET A 249 -1.53 -13.97 -3.86
CA MET A 249 -1.27 -14.02 -5.30
C MET A 249 -0.04 -14.87 -5.62
N ASP A 250 1.03 -14.77 -4.83
CA ASP A 250 2.23 -15.56 -5.06
C ASP A 250 1.95 -17.06 -4.98
N ILE A 251 1.14 -17.48 -4.00
CA ILE A 251 0.71 -18.88 -3.86
C ILE A 251 -0.16 -19.32 -5.04
N GLU A 252 -1.06 -18.46 -5.52
CA GLU A 252 -1.90 -18.76 -6.68
C GLU A 252 -1.09 -18.87 -7.98
N ASP A 253 -0.19 -17.92 -8.22
CA ASP A 253 0.64 -17.91 -9.42
C ASP A 253 1.62 -19.07 -9.41
N ALA A 254 2.19 -19.43 -8.26
CA ALA A 254 3.01 -20.63 -8.12
C ALA A 254 2.22 -21.92 -8.40
N HIS A 255 0.94 -21.98 -8.02
CA HIS A 255 0.06 -23.11 -8.40
C HIS A 255 -0.21 -23.16 -9.91
N LYS A 256 -0.49 -22.01 -10.54
CA LYS A 256 -0.68 -21.91 -12.00
C LYS A 256 0.57 -22.32 -12.77
N LEU A 257 1.75 -21.93 -12.27
CA LEU A 257 3.06 -22.27 -12.82
C LEU A 257 3.53 -23.68 -12.49
N LYS A 258 2.74 -24.47 -11.73
CA LYS A 258 3.07 -25.84 -11.31
C LYS A 258 4.32 -25.93 -10.41
N ILE A 259 4.71 -24.83 -9.80
CA ILE A 259 5.74 -24.79 -8.73
C ILE A 259 5.16 -25.42 -7.46
N LEU A 260 3.90 -25.09 -7.15
CA LEU A 260 3.14 -25.73 -6.08
C LEU A 260 2.11 -26.70 -6.67
N THR A 261 2.01 -27.88 -6.07
CA THR A 261 0.93 -28.83 -6.39
C THR A 261 -0.40 -28.33 -5.83
N THR A 262 -1.51 -28.86 -6.38
CA THR A 262 -2.86 -28.59 -5.85
C THR A 262 -2.98 -28.99 -4.38
N GLY A 263 -2.37 -30.11 -3.98
CA GLY A 263 -2.39 -30.58 -2.59
C GLY A 263 -1.72 -29.59 -1.65
N GLU A 264 -0.48 -29.18 -1.96
CA GLU A 264 0.27 -28.19 -1.18
C GLU A 264 -0.48 -26.86 -1.08
N THR A 265 -1.00 -26.36 -2.21
CA THR A 265 -1.75 -25.09 -2.27
C THR A 265 -2.98 -25.14 -1.36
N LYS A 266 -3.76 -26.22 -1.43
CA LYS A 266 -4.93 -26.40 -0.57
C LYS A 266 -4.53 -26.51 0.90
N GLU A 267 -3.47 -27.25 1.23
CA GLU A 267 -2.98 -27.39 2.60
C GLU A 267 -2.60 -26.03 3.20
N LEU A 268 -1.89 -25.20 2.43
CA LEU A 268 -1.51 -23.84 2.85
C LEU A 268 -2.73 -22.98 3.12
N LEU A 269 -3.68 -22.91 2.18
CA LEU A 269 -4.88 -22.07 2.34
C LEU A 269 -5.84 -22.59 3.41
N LEU A 270 -5.98 -23.90 3.57
CA LEU A 270 -6.80 -24.50 4.63
C LEU A 270 -6.21 -24.29 6.02
N SER A 271 -4.89 -24.08 6.12
CA SER A 271 -4.20 -23.89 7.41
C SER A 271 -4.70 -22.68 8.21
N TYR A 272 -5.29 -21.69 7.54
CA TYR A 272 -5.91 -20.50 8.15
C TYR A 272 -7.17 -20.80 8.97
N PHE A 273 -7.86 -21.90 8.69
CA PHE A 273 -9.21 -22.17 9.22
C PHE A 273 -9.19 -23.25 10.32
N ASP A 274 -10.12 -23.15 11.29
CA ASP A 274 -10.44 -24.26 12.20
C ASP A 274 -11.17 -25.39 11.50
N ASP A 275 -11.27 -26.53 12.20
CA ASP A 275 -11.98 -27.72 11.74
C ASP A 275 -13.45 -27.45 11.38
N GLU A 276 -14.14 -26.58 12.11
CA GLU A 276 -15.54 -26.25 11.80
C GLU A 276 -15.66 -25.51 10.47
N ARG A 277 -14.79 -24.53 10.22
CA ARG A 277 -14.77 -23.83 8.94
C ARG A 277 -14.26 -24.73 7.81
N ARG A 278 -13.29 -25.60 8.06
CA ARG A 278 -12.80 -26.61 7.09
C ARG A 278 -13.91 -27.57 6.66
N LYS A 279 -14.70 -28.11 7.60
CA LYS A 279 -15.87 -28.95 7.28
C LYS A 279 -16.87 -28.24 6.36
N ARG A 280 -17.07 -26.93 6.53
CA ARG A 280 -17.94 -26.15 5.63
C ARG A 280 -17.35 -26.00 4.25
N ILE A 281 -16.04 -25.76 4.15
CA ILE A 281 -15.31 -25.69 2.89
C ILE A 281 -15.38 -27.05 2.16
N ASP A 282 -15.20 -28.16 2.88
CA ASP A 282 -15.29 -29.51 2.30
C ASP A 282 -16.68 -29.78 1.71
N ARG A 283 -17.76 -29.32 2.36
CA ARG A 283 -19.12 -29.38 1.80
C ARG A 283 -19.29 -28.53 0.54
N THR A 284 -18.58 -27.40 0.43
CA THR A 284 -18.57 -26.62 -0.82
C THR A 284 -17.82 -27.36 -1.92
N PHE A 285 -16.74 -28.06 -1.59
CA PHE A 285 -15.97 -28.86 -2.56
C PHE A 285 -16.70 -30.09 -3.09
N THR A 286 -17.74 -30.58 -2.41
CA THR A 286 -18.62 -31.61 -3.00
C THR A 286 -19.50 -31.06 -4.14
N ILE A 287 -19.68 -29.74 -4.21
CA ILE A 287 -20.51 -29.06 -5.21
C ILE A 287 -19.62 -28.50 -6.34
N VAL A 288 -18.49 -27.89 -5.98
CA VAL A 288 -17.53 -27.30 -6.92
C VAL A 288 -16.47 -28.34 -7.26
N SER A 289 -16.54 -28.96 -8.43
CA SER A 289 -15.58 -30.00 -8.87
C SER A 289 -14.35 -29.45 -9.58
N ASP A 290 -14.41 -28.25 -10.15
CA ASP A 290 -13.27 -27.63 -10.83
C ASP A 290 -12.19 -27.21 -9.82
N VAL A 291 -10.95 -27.65 -10.06
CA VAL A 291 -9.84 -27.42 -9.13
C VAL A 291 -9.46 -25.95 -9.05
N ASN A 292 -9.53 -25.20 -10.16
CA ASN A 292 -9.15 -23.78 -10.16
C ASN A 292 -10.21 -22.97 -9.41
N GLU A 293 -11.50 -23.29 -9.56
CA GLU A 293 -12.58 -22.69 -8.78
C GLU A 293 -12.42 -22.98 -7.28
N GLN A 294 -12.02 -24.21 -6.90
CA GLN A 294 -11.76 -24.55 -5.50
C GLN A 294 -10.60 -23.72 -4.91
N ILE A 295 -9.51 -23.52 -5.65
CA ILE A 295 -8.38 -22.67 -5.22
C ILE A 295 -8.82 -21.20 -5.12
N ALA A 296 -9.55 -20.69 -6.12
CA ALA A 296 -10.07 -19.33 -6.11
C ALA A 296 -11.03 -19.08 -4.93
N TYR A 297 -11.87 -20.07 -4.59
CA TYR A 297 -12.75 -20.02 -3.42
C TYR A 297 -11.98 -20.00 -2.10
N LEU A 298 -10.94 -20.83 -1.96
CA LEU A 298 -10.07 -20.82 -0.79
C LEU A 298 -9.37 -19.46 -0.64
N ARG A 299 -8.77 -18.97 -1.72
CA ARG A 299 -8.12 -17.65 -1.77
C ARG A 299 -9.07 -16.54 -1.30
N SER A 300 -10.27 -16.47 -1.88
CA SER A 300 -11.29 -15.50 -1.49
C SER A 300 -11.68 -15.62 -0.01
N SER A 301 -11.80 -16.85 0.49
CA SER A 301 -12.09 -17.12 1.90
C SER A 301 -10.96 -16.66 2.84
N VAL A 302 -9.70 -16.87 2.45
CA VAL A 302 -8.53 -16.45 3.23
C VAL A 302 -8.38 -14.93 3.22
N ILE A 303 -8.54 -14.29 2.06
CA ILE A 303 -8.55 -12.82 1.94
C ILE A 303 -9.62 -12.22 2.85
N GLY A 304 -10.85 -12.75 2.82
CA GLY A 304 -11.94 -12.30 3.68
C GLY A 304 -11.64 -12.45 5.18
N LEU A 305 -10.97 -13.54 5.58
CA LEU A 305 -10.51 -13.73 6.96
C LEU A 305 -9.43 -12.71 7.34
N LEU A 306 -8.43 -12.51 6.49
CA LEU A 306 -7.32 -11.58 6.74
C LEU A 306 -7.80 -10.12 6.83
N ILE A 307 -8.76 -9.72 5.99
CA ILE A 307 -9.41 -8.40 6.08
C ILE A 307 -10.06 -8.23 7.46
N LYS A 308 -10.80 -9.23 7.93
CA LYS A 308 -11.46 -9.19 9.24
C LYS A 308 -10.45 -9.10 10.38
N GLU A 309 -9.38 -9.90 10.35
CA GLU A 309 -8.33 -9.89 11.37
C GLU A 309 -7.59 -8.55 11.40
N CYS A 310 -7.16 -8.02 10.24
CA CYS A 310 -6.46 -6.74 10.17
C CYS A 310 -7.35 -5.58 10.62
N THR A 311 -8.63 -5.59 10.25
CA THR A 311 -9.61 -4.60 10.73
C THR A 311 -9.75 -4.67 12.25
N ALA A 312 -9.87 -5.87 12.83
CA ALA A 312 -9.96 -6.04 14.28
C ALA A 312 -8.70 -5.54 14.99
N VAL A 313 -7.51 -5.85 14.46
CA VAL A 313 -6.22 -5.34 14.97
C VAL A 313 -6.18 -3.82 14.91
N PHE A 314 -6.56 -3.21 13.78
CA PHE A 314 -6.57 -1.76 13.62
C PHE A 314 -7.46 -1.10 14.69
N LEU A 315 -8.69 -1.59 14.84
CA LEU A 315 -9.66 -1.03 15.78
C LEU A 315 -9.22 -1.21 17.24
N ALA A 316 -8.62 -2.35 17.57
CA ALA A 316 -8.10 -2.61 18.92
C ALA A 316 -6.90 -1.73 19.29
N ASN A 317 -6.20 -1.19 18.29
CA ASN A 317 -5.01 -0.36 18.48
C ASN A 317 -5.21 1.08 17.98
N GLU A 318 -6.45 1.50 17.72
CA GLU A 318 -6.75 2.80 17.12
C GLU A 318 -6.13 3.97 17.90
N GLU A 319 -6.22 3.93 19.24
CA GLU A 319 -5.63 4.98 20.09
C GLU A 319 -4.11 5.03 19.99
N GLN A 320 -3.44 3.87 19.93
CA GLN A 320 -1.99 3.78 19.74
C GLN A 320 -1.57 4.26 18.35
N ILE A 321 -2.36 3.94 17.32
CA ILE A 321 -2.14 4.41 15.95
C ILE A 321 -2.31 5.93 15.88
N LEU A 322 -3.37 6.49 16.48
CA LEU A 322 -3.64 7.93 16.49
C LEU A 322 -2.65 8.74 17.33
N SER A 323 -2.04 8.14 18.35
CA SER A 323 -0.98 8.75 19.17
C SER A 323 0.42 8.55 18.58
N GLY A 324 0.59 7.67 17.59
CA GLY A 324 1.87 7.34 16.99
C GLY A 324 2.73 6.36 17.78
N ALA A 325 2.15 5.69 18.78
CA ALA A 325 2.81 4.70 19.62
C ALA A 325 2.74 3.26 19.05
N PHE A 326 1.91 3.02 18.03
CA PHE A 326 1.80 1.69 17.42
C PHE A 326 3.04 1.34 16.60
N GLU A 327 3.66 0.21 16.91
CA GLU A 327 4.83 -0.33 16.21
C GLU A 327 4.50 -1.65 15.49
N GLY A 328 5.06 -1.81 14.29
CA GLY A 328 4.92 -2.99 13.44
C GLY A 328 3.84 -2.82 12.36
N SER A 329 3.31 -3.95 11.88
CA SER A 329 2.20 -3.98 10.90
C SER A 329 0.98 -4.71 11.47
N LEU A 330 -0.19 -4.51 10.85
CA LEU A 330 -1.42 -5.19 11.30
C LEU A 330 -1.31 -6.71 11.20
N ILE A 331 -0.63 -7.20 10.15
CA ILE A 331 -0.37 -8.63 9.91
C ILE A 331 0.40 -9.27 11.06
N THR A 332 1.37 -8.57 11.64
CA THR A 332 2.19 -9.11 12.75
C THR A 332 1.43 -9.29 14.07
N ARG A 333 0.24 -8.68 14.19
CA ARG A 333 -0.58 -8.68 15.41
C ARG A 333 -1.85 -9.52 15.27
N MET A 334 -1.99 -10.28 14.17
CA MET A 334 -3.13 -11.18 13.96
C MET A 334 -3.19 -12.30 15.00
N SER A 335 -4.33 -12.97 15.10
CA SER A 335 -4.49 -14.14 15.97
C SER A 335 -3.46 -15.24 15.66
N ALA A 336 -3.07 -15.99 16.69
CA ALA A 336 -1.96 -16.95 16.62
C ALA A 336 -2.09 -17.95 15.46
N ARG A 337 -3.30 -18.50 15.20
CA ARG A 337 -3.51 -19.42 14.08
C ARG A 337 -3.24 -18.75 12.73
N VAL A 338 -3.83 -17.58 12.51
CA VAL A 338 -3.72 -16.85 11.24
C VAL A 338 -2.27 -16.40 11.02
N ALA A 339 -1.60 -15.92 12.06
CA ALA A 339 -0.18 -15.57 12.01
C ALA A 339 0.72 -16.76 11.67
N MET A 340 0.48 -17.94 12.26
CA MET A 340 1.22 -19.16 11.93
C MET A 340 0.97 -19.61 10.48
N ALA A 341 -0.28 -19.58 10.03
CA ALA A 341 -0.63 -19.91 8.64
C ALA A 341 0.03 -18.95 7.63
N TYR A 342 0.00 -17.65 7.92
CA TYR A 342 0.66 -16.62 7.13
C TYR A 342 2.18 -16.88 7.06
N LYS A 343 2.83 -17.10 8.22
CA LYS A 343 4.26 -17.40 8.29
C LYS A 343 4.62 -18.67 7.49
N LYS A 344 3.78 -19.71 7.54
CA LYS A 344 3.98 -20.92 6.74
C LYS A 344 3.93 -20.62 5.24
N CYS A 345 2.99 -19.80 4.80
CA CYS A 345 2.91 -19.39 3.39
C CYS A 345 4.14 -18.56 2.99
N THR A 346 4.59 -17.61 3.83
CA THR A 346 5.79 -16.81 3.58
C THR A 346 7.04 -17.68 3.45
N GLN A 347 7.19 -18.67 4.33
CA GLN A 347 8.31 -19.61 4.28
C GLN A 347 8.31 -20.41 2.97
N VAL A 348 7.14 -20.94 2.56
CA VAL A 348 7.04 -21.66 1.28
C VAL A 348 7.33 -20.77 0.09
N SER A 349 6.88 -19.50 0.11
CA SER A 349 7.24 -18.53 -0.92
C SER A 349 8.76 -18.36 -1.00
N MET A 350 9.44 -18.07 0.11
CA MET A 350 10.90 -17.91 0.11
C MET A 350 11.68 -19.15 -0.34
N GLU A 351 11.16 -20.35 -0.08
CA GLU A 351 11.83 -21.61 -0.40
C GLU A 351 11.62 -22.05 -1.86
N LYS A 352 10.47 -21.73 -2.46
CA LYS A 352 10.03 -22.33 -3.74
C LYS A 352 9.72 -21.32 -4.85
N ILE A 353 9.48 -20.06 -4.52
CA ILE A 353 9.00 -19.00 -5.41
C ILE A 353 10.09 -17.93 -5.53
#